data_AF-A0A5B8IAA4-F1
#
_entry.id   AF-A0A5B8IAA4-F1
#
_cell.length_a   1.000
_cell.length_b   1.000
_cell.length_c   1.000
_cell.angle_alpha   90.00
_cell.angle_beta   90.00
_cell.angle_gamma   90.00
#
_symmetry.space_group_name_H-M   'P 1'
#
loop_
_entity.id
_entity.type
_entity.pdbx_description
1 polymer ?
#
loop_
_entity_poly.entity_id
_entity_poly.type
_entity_poly.pdbx_seq_one_letter_code
_entity_poly.pdbx_strand_id
1 'polypeptide(L)'
;MSNIAGKAYAMNVVTPSQPYRTWINRLIFMVARGIPSVLSGLLGLSLIHFARWVIIKRDQWPDLGQGKQVLQNDYMLFCSNFNGTWDQYIDAFSDGIPNGLNLFWYSATKYPQSIPITPFKNYITYNQVYTDYYYNATPGSAQRDIKCAMKVYDAITRLQNAHETQSAEEFAKTYKQEFLAVQNCLGDPGFGPVASLDTERADMNRLPYVHLQGFKLADQGDDHA
;
A
#
# COMPACT_ATOMS: atom_id res chain seq x y z
N MET A 1 -8.48 -10.05 -13.52
CA MET A 1 -7.50 -10.66 -12.59
C MET A 1 -7.10 -9.62 -11.56
N SER A 2 -6.74 -10.01 -10.34
CA SER A 2 -6.57 -9.06 -9.23
C SER A 2 -5.19 -8.42 -9.23
N ASN A 3 -5.09 -7.20 -8.72
CA ASN A 3 -3.84 -6.53 -8.32
C ASN A 3 -3.11 -7.27 -7.18
N ILE A 4 -3.39 -8.55 -6.94
CA ILE A 4 -3.01 -9.30 -5.73
C ILE A 4 -2.21 -10.53 -6.15
N ALA A 5 -1.05 -10.71 -5.52
CA ALA A 5 -0.23 -11.91 -5.61
C ALA A 5 0.11 -12.42 -4.20
N GLY A 6 -0.71 -13.34 -3.70
CA GLY A 6 -0.61 -13.88 -2.33
C GLY A 6 -0.84 -12.79 -1.28
N LYS A 7 0.22 -12.42 -0.54
CA LYS A 7 0.19 -11.34 0.47
C LYS A 7 0.49 -9.95 -0.08
N ALA A 8 0.85 -9.82 -1.36
CA ALA A 8 1.25 -8.55 -1.94
C ALA A 8 0.15 -7.95 -2.82
N TYR A 9 -0.03 -6.64 -2.76
CA TYR A 9 -0.89 -5.84 -3.63
C TYR A 9 -0.04 -4.91 -4.49
N ALA A 10 -0.38 -4.77 -5.76
CA ALA A 10 0.19 -3.81 -6.70
C ALA A 10 -0.81 -2.69 -7.01
N MET A 11 -0.45 -1.45 -6.70
CA MET A 11 -1.27 -0.28 -6.98
C MET A 11 -0.60 0.61 -8.02
N ASN A 12 -1.34 0.96 -9.06
CA ASN A 12 -0.92 1.94 -10.06
C ASN A 12 -1.95 3.07 -10.11
N VAL A 13 -1.51 4.31 -9.94
CA VAL A 13 -2.38 5.49 -9.98
C VAL A 13 -1.81 6.45 -11.01
N VAL A 14 -2.64 6.86 -11.97
CA VAL A 14 -2.24 7.81 -13.03
C VAL A 14 -3.07 9.06 -12.87
N THR A 15 -2.45 10.13 -12.37
CA THR A 15 -3.14 11.41 -12.14
C THR A 15 -2.70 12.47 -13.13
N PRO A 16 -3.65 13.22 -13.75
CA PRO A 16 -3.30 14.37 -14.57
C PRO A 16 -2.63 15.44 -13.72
N SER A 17 -1.55 16.02 -14.23
CA SER A 17 -0.77 17.07 -13.59
C SER A 17 -0.70 18.32 -14.45
N GLN A 18 -0.83 19.47 -13.79
CA GLN A 18 -0.77 20.79 -14.41
C GLN A 18 0.65 21.04 -14.92
N PRO A 19 0.86 21.14 -16.24
CA PRO A 19 2.22 21.14 -16.80
C PRO A 19 3.12 22.29 -16.34
N TYR A 20 2.51 23.45 -16.08
CA TYR A 20 3.23 24.63 -15.59
C TYR A 20 3.72 24.48 -14.13
N ARG A 21 3.19 23.50 -13.39
CA ARG A 21 3.62 23.15 -12.02
C ARG A 21 4.52 21.92 -11.96
N THR A 22 4.56 21.09 -12.99
CA THR A 22 5.31 19.81 -13.00
C THR A 22 6.80 19.98 -12.68
N TRP A 23 7.41 21.10 -13.05
CA TRP A 23 8.80 21.38 -12.73
C TRP A 23 9.05 21.53 -11.22
N ILE A 24 8.07 22.04 -10.46
CA ILE A 24 8.12 22.14 -8.99
C ILE A 24 8.10 20.73 -8.40
N ASN A 25 7.19 19.87 -8.88
CA ASN A 25 7.15 18.46 -8.49
C ASN A 25 8.48 17.74 -8.77
N ARG A 26 9.12 18.02 -9.90
CA ARG A 26 10.44 17.46 -10.23
C ARG A 26 11.51 17.90 -9.22
N LEU A 27 11.49 19.17 -8.79
CA LEU A 27 12.38 19.69 -7.75
C LEU A 27 12.12 19.01 -6.40
N ILE A 28 10.85 18.91 -6.00
CA ILE A 28 10.40 18.18 -4.80
C ILE A 28 10.97 16.76 -4.80
N PHE A 29 10.84 16.01 -5.89
CA PHE A 29 11.36 14.65 -5.99
C PHE A 29 12.89 14.60 -5.98
N MET A 30 13.57 15.64 -6.48
CA MET A 30 15.03 15.72 -6.39
C MET A 30 15.48 15.88 -4.92
N VAL A 31 14.83 16.79 -4.18
CA VAL A 31 15.12 17.04 -2.76
C VAL A 31 14.76 15.82 -1.91
N ALA A 32 13.58 15.23 -2.10
CA ALA A 32 13.13 14.06 -1.34
C ALA A 32 14.06 12.84 -1.54
N ARG A 33 14.68 12.69 -2.71
CA ARG A 33 15.70 11.65 -2.95
C ARG A 33 17.02 11.92 -2.23
N GLY A 34 17.38 13.18 -2.01
CA GLY A 34 18.61 13.58 -1.31
C GLY A 34 18.47 13.62 0.22
N ILE A 35 17.24 13.66 0.74
CA ILE A 35 16.96 13.84 2.16
C ILE A 35 16.02 12.72 2.65
N PRO A 36 16.55 11.56 3.07
CA PRO A 36 15.74 10.39 3.46
C PRO A 36 14.75 10.65 4.61
N SER A 37 15.02 11.63 5.48
CA SER A 37 14.13 11.98 6.60
C SER A 37 12.75 12.49 6.14
N VAL A 38 12.64 13.02 4.92
CA VAL A 38 11.36 13.42 4.31
C VAL A 38 10.43 12.22 4.11
N LEU A 39 10.99 11.01 4.02
CA LEU A 39 10.26 9.75 3.86
C LEU A 39 10.21 8.91 5.15
N SER A 40 10.65 9.45 6.29
CA SER A 40 10.79 8.68 7.53
C SER A 40 9.48 8.04 8.02
N GLY A 41 8.34 8.74 7.90
CA GLY A 41 7.03 8.19 8.24
C GLY A 41 6.62 6.98 7.39
N LEU A 42 7.06 6.91 6.12
CA LEU A 42 6.83 5.77 5.23
C LEU A 42 7.64 4.53 5.64
N LEU A 43 8.88 4.74 6.11
CA LEU A 43 9.77 3.65 6.50
C LEU A 43 9.29 2.94 7.77
N GLY A 44 8.60 3.65 8.66
CA GLY A 44 8.08 3.11 9.93
C GLY A 44 6.97 2.07 9.76
N LEU A 45 6.20 2.12 8.67
CA LEU A 45 5.09 1.20 8.43
C LEU A 45 5.55 -0.20 8.02
N SER A 46 6.77 -0.35 7.47
CA SER A 46 7.40 -1.64 7.11
C SER A 46 6.56 -2.60 6.26
N LEU A 47 5.53 -2.09 5.58
CA LEU A 47 4.61 -2.86 4.73
C LEU A 47 4.83 -2.60 3.24
N ILE A 48 5.59 -1.56 2.89
CA ILE A 48 5.85 -1.12 1.51
C ILE A 48 7.10 -1.84 1.01
N HIS A 49 6.98 -2.56 -0.11
CA HIS A 49 8.11 -3.20 -0.80
C HIS A 49 8.77 -2.21 -1.76
N PHE A 50 7.94 -1.45 -2.45
CA PHE A 50 8.35 -0.56 -3.52
C PHE A 50 7.34 0.58 -3.62
N ALA A 51 7.82 1.79 -3.82
CA ALA A 51 7.00 2.95 -4.13
C ALA A 51 7.78 3.86 -5.10
N ARG A 52 7.15 4.28 -6.19
CA ARG A 52 7.79 5.11 -7.20
C ARG A 52 6.81 6.09 -7.82
N TRP A 53 7.27 7.34 -7.90
CA TRP A 53 6.62 8.40 -8.64
C TRP A 53 7.38 8.64 -9.94
N VAL A 54 6.65 8.72 -11.04
CA VAL A 54 7.17 8.98 -12.38
C VAL A 54 6.34 10.09 -13.00
N ILE A 55 7.02 11.13 -13.48
CA ILE A 55 6.39 12.18 -14.28
C ILE A 55 6.54 11.79 -15.75
N ILE A 56 5.43 11.74 -16.46
CA ILE A 56 5.34 11.50 -17.90
C ILE A 56 4.81 12.79 -18.52
N LYS A 57 5.63 13.49 -19.30
CA LYS A 57 5.15 14.69 -19.98
C LYS A 57 4.16 14.35 -21.07
N ARG A 58 3.29 15.30 -21.39
CA ARG A 58 2.24 15.16 -22.40
C ARG A 58 2.73 14.69 -23.78
N ASP A 59 3.98 14.99 -24.12
CA ASP A 59 4.63 14.69 -25.40
C ASP A 59 5.52 13.44 -25.37
N GLN A 60 5.62 12.76 -24.23
CA GLN A 60 6.49 11.60 -23.98
C GLN A 60 5.74 10.26 -23.99
N TRP A 61 4.45 10.26 -24.25
CA TRP A 61 3.67 9.02 -24.34
C TRP A 61 4.06 8.23 -25.61
N PRO A 62 4.17 6.89 -25.50
CA PRO A 62 4.56 6.06 -26.63
C PRO A 62 3.45 6.00 -27.69
N ASP A 63 3.87 5.95 -28.96
CA ASP A 63 3.01 5.54 -30.07
C ASP A 63 3.26 4.05 -30.34
N LEU A 64 2.26 3.21 -30.07
CA LEU A 64 2.29 1.77 -30.25
C LEU A 64 1.50 1.34 -31.51
N GLY A 65 1.27 2.28 -32.43
CA GLY A 65 0.48 2.07 -33.66
C GLY A 65 -0.90 2.74 -33.63
N GLN A 66 -1.29 3.34 -32.50
CA GLN A 66 -2.53 4.12 -32.36
C GLN A 66 -2.40 5.59 -32.81
N GLY A 67 -1.19 6.04 -33.16
CA GLY A 67 -0.89 7.43 -33.47
C GLY A 67 -0.52 8.26 -32.23
N LYS A 68 0.32 9.28 -32.44
CA LYS A 68 0.76 10.18 -31.37
C LYS A 68 -0.42 10.93 -30.75
N GLN A 69 -0.57 10.79 -29.44
CA GLN A 69 -1.64 11.43 -28.68
C GLN A 69 -1.36 12.92 -28.47
N VAL A 70 -2.42 13.75 -28.53
CA VAL A 70 -2.36 15.19 -28.22
C VAL A 70 -2.97 15.42 -26.85
N LEU A 71 -2.13 15.44 -25.83
CA LEU A 71 -2.54 15.55 -24.43
C LEU A 71 -2.39 16.98 -23.91
N GLN A 72 -3.34 17.43 -23.09
CA GLN A 72 -3.30 18.75 -22.47
C GLN A 72 -2.48 18.78 -21.18
N ASN A 73 -2.40 17.65 -20.46
CA ASN A 73 -1.75 17.54 -19.15
C ASN A 73 -0.48 16.70 -19.24
N ASP A 74 0.46 16.97 -18.32
CA ASP A 74 1.45 15.97 -17.95
C ASP A 74 0.76 14.96 -17.02
N TYR A 75 1.40 13.84 -16.74
CA TYR A 75 0.83 12.80 -15.90
C TYR A 75 1.83 12.34 -14.87
N MET A 76 1.32 12.03 -13.68
CA MET A 76 2.09 11.38 -12.64
C MET A 76 1.60 9.95 -12.49
N LEU A 77 2.50 9.01 -12.75
CA LEU A 77 2.32 7.60 -12.45
C LEU A 77 2.92 7.31 -11.07
N PHE A 78 2.08 6.87 -10.16
CA PHE A 78 2.48 6.31 -8.88
C PHE A 78 2.31 4.79 -8.90
N CYS A 79 3.41 4.07 -8.69
CA CYS A 79 3.41 2.62 -8.54
C CYS A 79 3.79 2.27 -7.11
N SER A 80 3.06 1.36 -6.48
CA SER A 80 3.40 0.84 -5.16
C SER A 80 3.08 -0.64 -5.02
N ASN A 81 4.00 -1.38 -4.40
CA ASN A 81 3.80 -2.77 -4.00
C ASN A 81 3.90 -2.87 -2.48
N PHE A 82 2.93 -3.51 -1.85
CA PHE A 82 2.83 -3.56 -0.39
C PHE A 82 2.11 -4.80 0.13
N ASN A 83 2.22 -5.05 1.43
CA ASN A 83 1.42 -6.04 2.14
C ASN A 83 0.21 -5.41 2.84
N GLY A 84 -0.91 -6.13 2.85
CA GLY A 84 -2.18 -5.68 3.44
C GLY A 84 -3.23 -5.38 2.38
N THR A 85 -4.40 -4.91 2.83
CA THR A 85 -5.49 -4.52 1.92
C THR A 85 -5.27 -3.11 1.38
N TRP A 86 -5.98 -2.79 0.29
CA TRP A 86 -5.94 -1.45 -0.30
C TRP A 86 -6.34 -0.37 0.70
N ASP A 87 -7.39 -0.61 1.50
CA ASP A 87 -7.83 0.33 2.53
C ASP A 87 -6.80 0.53 3.63
N GLN A 88 -6.28 -0.57 4.20
CA GLN A 88 -5.24 -0.51 5.23
C GLN A 88 -4.02 0.30 4.76
N TYR A 89 -3.65 0.12 3.49
CA TYR A 89 -2.54 0.85 2.91
C TYR A 89 -2.85 2.33 2.74
N ILE A 90 -3.98 2.71 2.14
CA ILE A 90 -4.32 4.12 1.92
C ILE A 90 -4.53 4.86 3.24
N ASP A 91 -5.14 4.20 4.23
CA ASP A 91 -5.30 4.75 5.58
C ASP A 91 -3.93 4.98 6.24
N ALA A 92 -3.05 3.97 6.22
CA ALA A 92 -1.70 4.11 6.76
C ALA A 92 -0.88 5.21 6.05
N PHE A 93 -1.08 5.41 4.75
CA PHE A 93 -0.45 6.47 3.98
C PHE A 93 -0.96 7.86 4.34
N SER A 94 -2.28 8.00 4.48
CA SER A 94 -2.90 9.26 4.89
C SER A 94 -2.49 9.67 6.31
N ASP A 95 -2.45 8.71 7.24
CA ASP A 95 -2.12 8.97 8.64
C ASP A 95 -0.62 9.15 8.85
N GLY A 96 0.20 8.35 8.18
CA GLY A 96 1.65 8.32 8.41
C GLY A 96 2.41 9.50 7.79
N ILE A 97 1.99 10.00 6.62
CA ILE A 97 2.71 11.07 5.89
C ILE A 97 1.79 12.04 5.11
N PRO A 98 0.77 12.65 5.73
CA PRO A 98 -0.21 13.48 5.01
C PRO A 98 0.46 14.64 4.25
N ASN A 99 1.41 15.32 4.89
CA ASN A 99 2.16 16.40 4.26
C ASN A 99 3.03 15.92 3.10
N GLY A 100 3.62 14.73 3.21
CA GLY A 100 4.42 14.13 2.13
C GLY A 100 3.58 13.80 0.91
N LEU A 101 2.38 13.24 1.11
CA LEU A 101 1.42 12.99 0.04
C LEU A 101 0.99 14.27 -0.67
N ASN A 102 0.65 15.30 0.10
CA ASN A 102 0.25 16.59 -0.46
C ASN A 102 1.37 17.23 -1.27
N LEU A 103 2.62 17.04 -0.83
CA LEU A 103 3.80 17.50 -1.55
C LEU A 103 4.00 16.73 -2.86
N PHE A 104 3.83 15.40 -2.85
CA PHE A 104 4.01 14.58 -4.06
C PHE A 104 2.88 14.74 -5.08
N TRP A 105 1.64 15.02 -4.65
CA TRP A 105 0.50 15.34 -5.53
C TRP A 105 0.29 16.84 -5.77
N TYR A 106 1.28 17.69 -5.45
CA TYR A 106 1.13 19.14 -5.55
C TYR A 106 0.70 19.65 -6.93
N SER A 107 1.24 19.07 -8.02
CA SER A 107 0.84 19.42 -9.39
C SER A 107 -0.45 18.75 -9.88
N ALA A 108 -1.02 17.82 -9.11
CA ALA A 108 -2.12 16.98 -9.56
C ALA A 108 -3.44 17.75 -9.61
N THR A 109 -4.16 17.59 -10.73
CA THR A 109 -5.43 18.26 -10.98
C THR A 109 -6.52 17.63 -10.10
N LYS A 110 -7.30 18.50 -9.44
CA LYS A 110 -8.42 18.14 -8.53
C LYS A 110 -8.03 17.24 -7.35
N TYR A 111 -6.76 17.20 -6.99
CA TYR A 111 -6.31 16.46 -5.82
C TYR A 111 -6.94 17.06 -4.53
N PRO A 112 -7.67 16.27 -3.73
CA PRO A 112 -8.47 16.78 -2.61
C PRO A 112 -7.67 16.95 -1.30
N GLN A 113 -6.33 16.85 -1.35
CA GLN A 113 -5.47 16.62 -0.19
C GLN A 113 -5.62 15.21 0.39
N SER A 114 -4.67 14.78 1.22
CA SER A 114 -4.66 13.45 1.83
C SER A 114 -5.66 13.32 2.98
N ILE A 115 -6.03 14.44 3.59
CA ILE A 115 -6.99 14.56 4.69
C ILE A 115 -8.05 15.58 4.27
N PRO A 116 -9.36 15.28 4.39
CA PRO A 116 -9.95 14.06 4.94
C PRO A 116 -9.78 12.83 4.03
N ILE A 117 -9.76 11.63 4.64
CA ILE A 117 -9.41 10.36 3.98
C ILE A 117 -10.41 9.94 2.89
N THR A 118 -11.70 10.18 3.07
CA THR A 118 -12.73 9.70 2.12
C THR A 118 -12.61 10.34 0.74
N PRO A 119 -12.52 11.69 0.59
CA PRO A 119 -12.23 12.29 -0.70
C PRO A 119 -10.91 11.81 -1.32
N PHE A 120 -9.88 11.59 -0.50
CA PHE A 120 -8.60 11.08 -0.97
C PHE A 120 -8.73 9.66 -1.54
N LYS A 121 -9.39 8.75 -0.82
CA LYS A 121 -9.71 7.39 -1.31
C LYS A 121 -10.48 7.44 -2.63
N ASN A 122 -11.52 8.26 -2.71
CA ASN A 122 -12.31 8.43 -3.95
C ASN A 122 -11.45 8.90 -5.11
N TYR A 123 -10.55 9.87 -4.88
CA TYR A 123 -9.64 10.37 -5.89
C TYR A 123 -8.64 9.30 -6.35
N ILE A 124 -8.06 8.53 -5.43
CA ILE A 124 -7.12 7.46 -5.77
C ILE A 124 -7.84 6.36 -6.56
N THR A 125 -9.00 5.89 -6.10
CA THR A 125 -9.80 4.88 -6.79
C THR A 125 -10.17 5.32 -8.21
N TYR A 126 -10.58 6.58 -8.38
CA TYR A 126 -10.92 7.11 -9.71
C TYR A 126 -9.73 7.11 -10.69
N ASN A 127 -8.53 7.38 -10.19
CA ASN A 127 -7.31 7.46 -11.01
C ASN A 127 -6.52 6.14 -11.03
N GLN A 128 -7.03 5.07 -10.41
CA GLN A 128 -6.33 3.81 -10.32
C GLN A 128 -6.47 3.01 -11.62
N VAL A 129 -5.35 2.47 -12.08
CA VAL A 129 -5.29 1.54 -13.21
C VAL A 129 -5.01 0.14 -12.66
N TYR A 130 -5.91 -0.79 -12.94
CA TYR A 130 -5.70 -2.20 -12.58
C TYR A 130 -4.67 -2.84 -13.49
N THR A 131 -3.92 -3.77 -12.93
CA THR A 131 -2.87 -4.50 -13.61
C THR A 131 -3.47 -5.71 -14.31
N ASP A 132 -3.16 -5.91 -15.59
CA ASP A 132 -3.55 -7.12 -16.32
C ASP A 132 -2.75 -8.34 -15.85
N TYR A 133 -1.47 -8.13 -15.52
CA TYR A 133 -0.57 -9.16 -14.99
C TYR A 133 0.41 -8.59 -13.94
N TYR A 134 0.37 -9.13 -12.72
CA TYR A 134 1.27 -8.74 -11.64
C TYR A 134 2.24 -9.88 -11.29
N TYR A 135 3.53 -9.69 -11.62
CA TYR A 135 4.59 -10.61 -11.23
C TYR A 135 5.11 -10.29 -9.83
N ASN A 136 5.19 -11.31 -8.98
CA ASN A 136 5.86 -11.28 -7.68
C ASN A 136 6.74 -12.54 -7.58
N ALA A 137 8.02 -12.35 -7.26
CA ALA A 137 8.99 -13.45 -7.16
C ALA A 137 8.78 -14.34 -5.93
N THR A 138 8.14 -13.82 -4.88
CA THR A 138 7.83 -14.55 -3.65
C THR A 138 6.34 -14.41 -3.36
N PRO A 139 5.47 -14.96 -4.22
CA PRO A 139 4.04 -14.87 -4.03
C PRO A 139 3.68 -15.56 -2.71
N GLY A 140 2.98 -14.84 -1.85
CA GLY A 140 2.55 -15.32 -0.55
C GLY A 140 3.51 -15.11 0.63
N SER A 141 4.65 -14.46 0.40
CA SER A 141 5.49 -13.95 1.48
C SER A 141 5.34 -12.44 1.61
N ALA A 142 5.11 -11.96 2.83
CA ALA A 142 5.22 -10.56 3.17
C ALA A 142 6.70 -10.13 3.29
N GLN A 143 6.98 -8.84 3.27
CA GLN A 143 8.34 -8.32 3.48
C GLN A 143 8.92 -8.84 4.80
N ARG A 144 8.07 -8.88 5.84
CA ARG A 144 8.43 -9.43 7.15
C ARG A 144 8.78 -10.91 7.04
N ASP A 145 8.00 -11.71 6.31
CA ASP A 145 8.26 -13.15 6.13
C ASP A 145 9.63 -13.38 5.49
N ILE A 146 9.98 -12.60 4.46
CA ILE A 146 11.29 -12.69 3.80
C ILE A 146 12.42 -12.36 4.78
N LYS A 147 12.30 -11.26 5.53
CA LYS A 147 13.30 -10.87 6.54
C LYS A 147 13.41 -11.92 7.65
N CYS A 148 12.29 -12.50 8.06
CA CYS A 148 12.21 -13.56 9.06
C CYS A 148 12.88 -14.84 8.56
N ALA A 149 12.65 -15.25 7.30
CA ALA A 149 13.30 -16.40 6.70
C ALA A 149 14.83 -16.27 6.71
N MET A 150 15.37 -15.08 6.41
CA MET A 150 16.81 -14.82 6.49
C MET A 150 17.33 -14.97 7.94
N LYS A 151 16.61 -14.46 8.94
CA LYS A 151 16.98 -14.63 10.35
C LYS A 151 16.99 -16.10 10.79
N VAL A 152 16.00 -16.87 10.34
CA VAL A 152 15.92 -18.32 10.62
C VAL A 152 17.08 -19.04 9.95
N TYR A 153 17.41 -18.70 8.70
CA TYR A 153 18.57 -19.25 7.99
C TYR A 153 19.89 -18.98 8.74
N ASP A 154 20.09 -17.76 9.24
CA ASP A 154 21.28 -17.42 10.03
C ASP A 154 21.34 -18.22 11.34
N ALA A 155 20.21 -18.42 12.01
CA ALA A 155 20.12 -19.22 13.23
C ALA A 155 20.43 -20.70 12.95
N ILE A 156 19.90 -21.28 11.87
CA ILE A 156 20.23 -22.65 11.45
C ILE A 156 21.73 -22.78 11.17
N THR A 157 22.33 -21.79 10.49
CA THR A 157 23.78 -21.79 10.22
C THR A 157 24.61 -21.77 11.51
N ARG A 158 24.22 -20.95 12.49
CA ARG A 158 24.86 -20.94 13.81
C ARG A 158 24.70 -22.27 14.55
N LEU A 159 23.51 -22.88 14.48
CA LEU A 159 23.26 -24.18 15.08
C LEU A 159 24.07 -25.30 14.42
N GLN A 160 24.24 -25.27 13.10
CA GLN A 160 25.09 -26.23 12.40
C GLN A 160 26.54 -26.16 12.93
N ASN A 161 27.13 -24.97 13.00
CA ASN A 161 28.49 -24.78 13.51
C ASN A 161 28.63 -25.20 14.99
N ALA A 162 27.60 -24.90 15.81
CA ALA A 162 27.55 -25.34 17.19
C ALA A 162 27.49 -26.86 17.30
N HIS A 163 26.70 -27.53 16.46
CA HIS A 163 26.58 -28.98 16.45
C HIS A 163 27.90 -29.69 16.12
N GLU A 164 28.73 -29.11 15.24
CA GLU A 164 30.03 -29.67 14.86
C GLU A 164 31.09 -29.60 15.99
N THR A 165 30.92 -28.71 16.97
CA THR A 165 31.97 -28.38 17.95
C THR A 165 31.57 -28.58 19.41
N GLN A 166 30.27 -28.60 19.73
CA GLN A 166 29.75 -28.67 21.09
C GLN A 166 29.34 -30.08 21.50
N SER A 167 29.39 -30.35 22.81
CA SER A 167 28.74 -31.54 23.38
C SER A 167 27.20 -31.46 23.25
N ALA A 168 26.52 -32.59 23.40
CA ALA A 168 25.05 -32.64 23.30
C ALA A 168 24.35 -31.72 24.32
N GLU A 169 24.90 -31.58 25.54
CA GLU A 169 24.31 -30.73 26.57
C GLU A 169 24.50 -29.23 26.27
N GLU A 170 25.67 -28.85 25.76
CA GLU A 170 25.95 -27.48 25.32
C GLU A 170 25.11 -27.10 24.10
N PHE A 171 25.02 -27.99 23.12
CA PHE A 171 24.18 -27.81 21.94
C PHE A 171 22.71 -27.62 22.32
N ALA A 172 22.19 -28.38 23.29
CA ALA A 172 20.81 -28.21 23.77
C ALA A 172 20.56 -26.81 24.37
N LYS A 173 21.56 -26.20 25.01
CA LYS A 173 21.48 -24.82 25.52
C LYS A 173 21.50 -23.81 24.37
N THR A 174 22.41 -23.96 23.42
CA THR A 174 22.49 -23.10 22.23
C THR A 174 21.24 -23.20 21.36
N TYR A 175 20.70 -24.40 21.15
CA TYR A 175 19.44 -24.63 20.44
C TYR A 175 18.29 -23.82 21.04
N LYS A 176 18.11 -23.89 22.37
CA LYS A 176 17.05 -23.13 23.05
C LYS A 176 17.22 -21.63 22.86
N GLN A 177 18.46 -21.13 22.96
CA GLN A 177 18.74 -19.69 22.78
C GLN A 177 18.43 -19.23 21.35
N GLU A 178 18.91 -19.93 20.34
CA GLU A 178 18.66 -19.58 18.93
C GLU A 178 17.18 -19.72 18.58
N PHE A 179 16.51 -20.79 19.02
CA PHE A 179 15.08 -20.97 18.81
C PHE A 179 14.27 -19.82 19.42
N LEU A 180 14.55 -19.44 20.67
CA LEU A 180 13.87 -18.32 21.33
C LEU A 180 14.08 -16.99 20.59
N ALA A 181 15.27 -16.78 19.99
CA ALA A 181 15.56 -15.59 19.22
C ALA A 181 14.75 -15.50 17.92
N VAL A 182 14.42 -16.64 17.29
CA VAL A 182 13.69 -16.70 16.01
C VAL A 182 12.24 -17.19 16.10
N GLN A 183 11.71 -17.51 17.29
CA GLN A 183 10.36 -18.05 17.44
C GLN A 183 9.25 -17.18 16.80
N ASN A 184 9.44 -15.86 16.78
CA ASN A 184 8.52 -14.89 16.15
C ASN A 184 8.74 -14.71 14.63
N CYS A 185 9.61 -15.53 14.04
CA CYS A 185 10.00 -15.51 12.62
C CYS A 185 9.52 -16.76 11.87
N LEU A 186 8.68 -17.61 12.48
CA LEU A 186 8.12 -18.82 11.88
C LEU A 186 6.73 -18.56 11.28
N GLY A 187 6.62 -17.48 10.49
CA GLY A 187 5.36 -17.08 9.85
C GLY A 187 4.93 -18.01 8.72
N ASP A 188 3.62 -18.05 8.42
CA ASP A 188 3.04 -18.93 7.41
C ASP A 188 2.98 -18.25 6.03
N PRO A 189 3.59 -18.81 4.96
CA PRO A 189 3.40 -18.34 3.59
C PRO A 189 1.96 -18.56 3.09
N GLY A 190 1.51 -17.79 2.10
CA GLY A 190 0.24 -18.03 1.42
C GLY A 190 -0.58 -16.78 1.18
N PHE A 191 -1.89 -16.83 1.44
CA PHE A 191 -2.74 -15.66 1.22
C PHE A 191 -2.51 -14.59 2.29
N GLY A 192 -2.66 -13.32 1.89
CA GLY A 192 -2.70 -12.22 2.85
C GLY A 192 -3.91 -12.35 3.77
N PRO A 193 -3.86 -11.76 4.98
CA PRO A 193 -5.06 -11.62 5.79
C PRO A 193 -6.11 -10.87 4.96
N VAL A 194 -7.25 -11.51 4.72
CA VAL A 194 -8.40 -10.86 4.09
C VAL A 194 -8.96 -9.89 5.13
N ALA A 195 -9.25 -8.63 4.73
CA ALA A 195 -9.96 -7.72 5.62
C ALA A 195 -11.23 -8.41 6.11
N SER A 196 -11.49 -8.33 7.41
CA SER A 196 -12.75 -8.84 7.94
C SER A 196 -13.89 -8.15 7.18
N LEU A 197 -14.78 -8.96 6.61
CA LEU A 197 -16.01 -8.46 5.97
C LEU A 197 -17.07 -8.12 7.02
N ASP A 198 -16.77 -8.22 8.32
CA ASP A 198 -17.76 -8.03 9.38
C ASP A 198 -18.35 -6.63 9.38
N THR A 199 -17.53 -5.59 9.10
CA THR A 199 -18.02 -4.21 9.01
C THR A 199 -18.92 -4.01 7.79
N GLU A 200 -18.50 -4.47 6.61
CA GLU A 200 -19.30 -4.37 5.38
C GLU A 200 -20.60 -5.17 5.51
N ARG A 201 -20.54 -6.37 6.08
CA ARG A 201 -21.71 -7.19 6.39
C ARG A 201 -22.61 -6.52 7.43
N ALA A 202 -22.04 -5.89 8.46
CA ALA A 202 -22.82 -5.15 9.45
C ALA A 202 -23.55 -3.96 8.80
N ASP A 203 -22.89 -3.20 7.92
CA ASP A 203 -23.52 -2.10 7.18
C ASP A 203 -24.62 -2.62 6.23
N MET A 204 -24.36 -3.70 5.49
CA MET A 204 -25.37 -4.35 4.64
C MET A 204 -26.57 -4.85 5.45
N ASN A 205 -26.34 -5.42 6.63
CA ASN A 205 -27.40 -5.85 7.53
C ASN A 205 -28.13 -4.67 8.18
N ARG A 206 -27.48 -3.50 8.31
CA ARG A 206 -28.07 -2.27 8.85
C ARG A 206 -28.92 -1.53 7.81
N LEU A 207 -28.60 -1.63 6.52
CA LEU A 207 -29.31 -0.94 5.43
C LEU A 207 -30.84 -1.11 5.49
N PRO A 208 -31.42 -2.32 5.66
CA PRO A 208 -32.87 -2.48 5.79
C PRO A 208 -33.48 -1.65 6.93
N TYR A 209 -32.80 -1.56 8.08
CA TYR A 209 -33.29 -0.80 9.24
C TYR A 209 -33.22 0.71 9.03
N VAL A 210 -32.17 1.21 8.37
CA VAL A 210 -32.02 2.63 8.02
C VAL A 210 -33.07 3.04 7.00
N HIS A 211 -33.33 2.22 5.98
CA HIS A 211 -34.37 2.47 5.00
C HIS A 211 -35.78 2.47 5.61
N LEU A 212 -36.06 1.57 6.56
CA LEU A 212 -37.33 1.54 7.29
C LEU A 212 -37.51 2.75 8.24
N GLN A 213 -36.43 3.25 8.85
CA GLN A 213 -36.49 4.45 9.69
C GLN A 213 -36.59 5.75 8.89
N GLY A 214 -35.96 5.82 7.71
CA GLY A 214 -36.08 6.95 6.78
C GLY A 214 -37.50 7.14 6.24
N PHE A 215 -38.24 6.04 6.03
CA PHE A 215 -39.66 6.09 5.65
C PHE A 215 -40.56 6.60 6.78
N LYS A 216 -40.29 6.20 8.04
CA LYS A 216 -41.08 6.65 9.21
C LYS A 216 -40.93 8.15 9.53
N LEU A 217 -39.82 8.77 9.15
CA LEU A 217 -39.62 10.22 9.34
C LEU A 217 -40.28 11.06 8.24
N ALA A 218 -40.55 10.49 7.07
CA ALA A 218 -41.26 11.18 5.98
C ALA A 218 -42.79 11.19 6.18
N ASP A 219 -43.34 10.19 6.88
CA ASP A 219 -44.79 10.07 7.16
C ASP A 219 -45.28 10.84 8.41
N GLN A 220 -44.41 11.57 9.12
CA GLN A 220 -44.77 12.34 10.32
C GLN A 220 -44.95 13.85 10.08
N GLY A 221 -45.04 14.29 8.83
CA GLY A 221 -45.27 15.69 8.48
C GLY A 221 -46.47 15.85 7.57
N ASP A 222 -47.67 15.82 8.13
CA ASP A 222 -48.86 16.57 7.67
C ASP A 222 -50.09 16.07 8.46
N ASP A 223 -50.32 16.64 9.65
CA ASP A 223 -51.65 16.62 10.28
C ASP A 223 -51.77 17.80 11.26
N HIS A 224 -51.97 18.99 10.70
CA HIS A 224 -52.51 20.14 11.42
C HIS A 224 -53.62 20.77 10.56
N ALA A 225 -54.86 20.45 10.92
CA ALA A 225 -56.08 21.21 10.59
C ALA A 225 -56.53 21.97 11.85
#